data_AF-A0A966J3L4-F1
#
_entry.id   AF-A0A966J3L4-F1
#
_cell.length_a   1.000
_cell.length_b   1.000
_cell.length_c   1.000
_cell.angle_alpha   90.00
_cell.angle_beta   90.00
_cell.angle_gamma   90.00
#
_symmetry.space_group_name_H-M   'P 1'
#
loop_
_entity.id
_entity.type
_entity.pdbx_description
1 polymer ?
#
loop_
_entity_poly.entity_id
_entity_poly.type
_entity_poly.pdbx_seq_one_letter_code
_entity_poly.pdbx_strand_id
1 'polypeptide(L)'
;MHAHPRWRLTLLLGWSLIGVALGALWAASEQVGQAPWWLLATTPGYPLVAVVPFAPVVAMVLLTLIDPPRLISLGLLCSLVIVIVGLGDLPGVRGIGIVVIALGCSAAALTVAVLAGRGRNETSG
;
A
#
# COMPACT_ATOMS: atom_id res chain seq x y z
N MET A 1 24.16 18.68 -2.68
CA MET A 1 23.18 17.63 -3.04
C MET A 1 23.01 16.72 -1.83
N HIS A 2 21.90 16.84 -1.09
CA HIS A 2 21.62 15.92 0.01
C HIS A 2 21.27 14.55 -0.58
N ALA A 3 22.20 13.60 -0.51
CA ALA A 3 21.92 12.23 -0.94
C ALA A 3 20.86 11.65 0.00
N HIS A 4 19.64 11.47 -0.50
CA HIS A 4 18.64 10.73 0.26
C HIS A 4 19.17 9.32 0.53
N PRO A 5 19.07 8.81 1.77
CA PRO A 5 19.49 7.45 2.07
C PRO A 5 18.82 6.49 1.09
N ARG A 6 19.59 5.57 0.48
CA ARG A 6 19.10 4.63 -0.55
C ARG A 6 17.83 3.89 -0.10
N TRP A 7 17.76 3.51 1.18
CA TRP A 7 16.59 2.86 1.77
C TRP A 7 15.31 3.71 1.67
N ARG A 8 15.42 5.03 1.85
CA ARG A 8 14.29 5.97 1.80
C ARG A 8 13.73 6.08 0.40
N LEU A 9 14.60 6.15 -0.60
CA LEU A 9 14.18 6.16 -2.00
C LEU A 9 13.47 4.85 -2.40
N THR A 10 14.00 3.70 -1.99
CA THR A 10 13.37 2.40 -2.27
C THR A 10 12.00 2.27 -1.63
N LEU A 11 11.83 2.73 -0.38
CA LEU A 11 10.53 2.74 0.29
C LEU A 11 9.54 3.67 -0.41
N LEU A 12 9.94 4.90 -0.76
CA LEU A 12 9.09 5.84 -1.48
C LEU A 12 8.63 5.25 -2.82
N LEU A 13 9.56 4.76 -3.64
CA LEU A 13 9.24 4.20 -4.95
C LEU A 13 8.35 2.97 -4.84
N GLY A 14 8.65 2.06 -3.90
CA GLY A 14 7.87 0.84 -3.75
C GLY A 14 6.44 1.10 -3.25
N TRP A 15 6.24 1.98 -2.28
CA TRP A 15 4.90 2.37 -1.85
C TRP A 15 4.15 3.16 -2.93
N SER A 16 4.82 4.04 -3.67
CA SER A 16 4.22 4.70 -4.83
C SER A 16 3.78 3.70 -5.91
N LEU A 17 4.59 2.67 -6.19
CA LEU A 17 4.25 1.64 -7.16
C LEU A 17 3.03 0.81 -6.73
N ILE A 18 2.89 0.53 -5.43
CA ILE A 18 1.68 -0.09 -4.87
C ILE A 18 0.46 0.79 -5.10
N GLY A 19 0.59 2.11 -4.88
CA GLY A 19 -0.48 3.07 -5.19
C GLY A 19 -0.88 3.07 -6.68
N VAL A 20 0.11 3.05 -7.57
CA VAL A 20 -0.13 2.95 -9.03
C VAL A 20 -0.82 1.63 -9.38
N ALA A 21 -0.41 0.52 -8.78
CA ALA A 21 -1.04 -0.77 -9.00
C ALA A 21 -2.51 -0.80 -8.54
N LEU A 22 -2.83 -0.17 -7.40
CA LEU A 22 -4.21 0.00 -6.95
C LEU A 22 -5.03 0.88 -7.90
N GLY A 23 -4.44 1.97 -8.43
CA GLY A 23 -5.10 2.82 -9.42
C GLY A 23 -5.35 2.10 -10.74
N ALA A 24 -4.40 1.29 -11.21
CA ALA A 24 -4.59 0.44 -12.38
C ALA A 24 -5.67 -0.62 -12.15
N LEU A 25 -5.70 -1.22 -10.95
CA LEU A 25 -6.72 -2.19 -10.57
C LEU A 25 -8.12 -1.55 -10.53
N TRP A 26 -8.24 -0.33 -10.01
CA TRP A 26 -9.48 0.45 -10.08
C TRP A 26 -9.94 0.61 -11.53
N ALA A 27 -9.10 1.18 -12.40
CA ALA A 27 -9.45 1.43 -13.79
C ALA A 27 -9.82 0.14 -14.55
N ALA A 28 -9.14 -0.97 -14.26
CA ALA A 28 -9.46 -2.28 -14.82
C ALA A 28 -10.80 -2.83 -14.29
N SER A 29 -11.09 -2.65 -13.01
CA SER A 29 -12.33 -3.08 -12.36
C SER A 29 -13.55 -2.40 -12.98
N GLU A 30 -13.45 -1.10 -13.29
CA GLU A 30 -14.49 -0.35 -14.00
C GLU A 30 -14.73 -0.88 -15.42
N GLN A 31 -13.67 -1.22 -16.16
CA GLN A 31 -13.78 -1.76 -17.52
C GLN A 31 -14.42 -3.15 -17.58
N VAL A 32 -14.12 -3.99 -16.58
CA VAL A 32 -14.65 -5.37 -16.49
C VAL A 32 -16.07 -5.39 -15.88
N GLY A 33 -16.55 -4.25 -15.36
CA GLY A 33 -17.86 -4.15 -14.70
C GLY A 33 -17.90 -4.89 -13.35
N GLN A 34 -16.74 -5.21 -12.77
CA GLN A 34 -16.61 -5.82 -11.45
C GLN A 34 -16.10 -4.77 -10.48
N ALA A 35 -17.00 -4.12 -9.77
CA ALA A 35 -16.61 -3.16 -8.74
C ALA A 35 -16.23 -3.92 -7.45
N PRO A 36 -15.07 -3.64 -6.84
CA PRO A 36 -14.81 -4.05 -5.46
C PRO A 36 -15.73 -3.30 -4.48
N TRP A 37 -15.91 -3.83 -3.27
CA TRP A 37 -16.89 -3.30 -2.31
C TRP A 37 -16.66 -1.82 -1.97
N TRP A 38 -15.38 -1.43 -1.92
CA TRP A 38 -14.96 -0.05 -1.64
C TRP A 38 -15.23 0.89 -2.80
N LEU A 39 -15.39 0.36 -4.01
CA LEU A 39 -15.70 1.10 -5.24
C LEU A 39 -17.21 1.10 -5.54
N LEU A 40 -17.96 0.05 -5.17
CA LEU A 40 -19.44 0.05 -5.19
C LEU A 40 -20.05 1.15 -4.31
N ALA A 41 -19.35 1.57 -3.25
CA ALA A 41 -19.76 2.70 -2.43
C ALA A 41 -19.74 4.07 -3.15
N THR A 42 -19.26 4.14 -4.40
CA THR A 42 -19.38 5.34 -5.27
C THR A 42 -20.79 5.54 -5.85
N THR A 43 -21.72 4.62 -5.59
CA THR A 43 -23.18 4.86 -5.73
C THR A 43 -23.54 6.16 -4.98
N PRO A 44 -24.41 7.06 -5.49
CA PRO A 44 -24.54 8.43 -4.98
C PRO A 44 -24.72 8.47 -3.46
N GLY A 45 -23.68 8.89 -2.73
CA GLY A 45 -23.72 8.99 -1.26
C GLY A 45 -22.39 8.82 -0.52
N TYR A 46 -21.43 8.03 -1.02
CA TYR A 46 -20.22 7.68 -0.23
C TYR A 46 -18.86 7.69 -1.00
N PRO A 47 -18.49 8.79 -1.70
CA PRO A 47 -17.27 8.85 -2.52
C PRO A 47 -15.96 8.63 -1.73
N LEU A 48 -15.96 8.89 -0.42
CA LEU A 48 -14.78 8.71 0.45
C LEU A 48 -14.36 7.24 0.59
N VAL A 49 -15.29 6.30 0.45
CA VAL A 49 -14.99 4.86 0.61
C VAL A 49 -14.08 4.37 -0.52
N ALA A 50 -14.14 4.99 -1.70
CA ALA A 50 -13.30 4.64 -2.84
C ALA A 50 -11.81 4.93 -2.62
N VAL A 51 -11.49 5.83 -1.67
CA VAL A 51 -10.12 6.24 -1.35
C VAL A 51 -9.50 5.38 -0.24
N VAL A 52 -10.31 4.54 0.43
CA VAL A 52 -9.87 3.67 1.55
C VAL A 52 -8.61 2.86 1.22
N PRO A 53 -8.48 2.17 0.07
CA PRO A 53 -7.26 1.41 -0.24
C PRO A 53 -6.02 2.29 -0.48
N PHE A 54 -6.20 3.58 -0.81
CA PHE A 54 -5.10 4.51 -1.07
C PHE A 54 -4.58 5.20 0.20
N ALA A 55 -5.41 5.30 1.24
CA ALA A 55 -5.02 5.96 2.50
C ALA A 55 -3.74 5.36 3.12
N PRO A 56 -3.55 4.03 3.19
CA PRO A 56 -2.30 3.43 3.68
C PRO A 56 -1.08 3.80 2.83
N VAL A 57 -1.26 3.93 1.50
CA VAL A 57 -0.18 4.30 0.58
C VAL A 57 0.28 5.73 0.83
N VAL A 58 -0.66 6.68 0.86
CA VAL A 58 -0.37 8.09 1.12
C VAL A 58 0.26 8.25 2.50
N ALA A 59 -0.29 7.60 3.52
CA ALA A 59 0.27 7.59 4.86
C ALA A 59 1.73 7.11 4.86
N MET A 60 2.03 6.00 4.18
CA MET A 60 3.40 5.47 4.15
C MET A 60 4.39 6.32 3.38
N VAL A 61 3.97 6.95 2.29
CA VAL A 61 4.81 7.92 1.58
C VAL A 61 5.16 9.09 2.52
N LEU A 62 4.19 9.66 3.22
CA LEU A 62 4.42 10.75 4.16
C LEU A 62 5.27 10.33 5.38
N LEU A 63 4.98 9.18 5.97
CA LEU A 63 5.76 8.64 7.09
C LEU A 63 7.21 8.37 6.71
N THR A 64 7.46 7.88 5.50
CA THR A 64 8.82 7.70 4.98
C THR A 64 9.56 9.03 4.84
N LEU A 65 8.85 10.14 4.62
CA LEU A 65 9.47 11.46 4.56
C LEU A 65 9.84 12.03 5.94
N ILE A 66 9.05 11.73 6.96
CA ILE A 66 9.23 12.22 8.34
C ILE A 66 10.19 11.31 9.13
N ASP A 67 10.32 10.05 8.73
CA ASP A 67 11.17 9.01 9.36
C ASP A 67 10.94 8.85 10.88
N PRO A 68 9.71 8.52 11.33
CA PRO A 68 9.43 8.30 12.74
C PRO A 68 10.12 7.03 13.27
N PRO A 69 10.40 6.93 14.59
CA PRO A 69 11.08 5.78 15.19
C PRO A 69 10.33 4.46 15.04
N ARG A 70 9.02 4.50 14.77
CA ARG A 70 8.15 3.32 14.60
C ARG A 70 7.81 3.04 13.13
N LEU A 71 8.62 3.52 12.17
CA LEU A 71 8.33 3.40 10.74
C LEU A 71 8.07 1.95 10.28
N ILE A 72 8.82 0.97 10.80
CA ILE A 72 8.60 -0.46 10.49
C ILE A 72 7.19 -0.89 10.90
N SER A 73 6.82 -0.65 12.17
CA SER A 73 5.51 -1.05 12.70
C SER A 73 4.37 -0.37 11.96
N LEU A 74 4.53 0.90 11.59
CA LEU A 74 3.54 1.66 10.82
C LEU A 74 3.41 1.12 9.39
N GLY A 75 4.51 0.72 8.75
CA GLY A 75 4.47 0.09 7.43
C GLY A 75 3.81 -1.27 7.41
N LEU A 76 4.05 -2.08 8.44
CA LEU A 76 3.32 -3.34 8.61
C LEU A 76 1.83 -3.10 8.87
N LEU A 77 1.47 -2.09 9.68
CA LEU A 77 0.09 -1.71 9.91
C LEU A 77 -0.60 -1.27 8.60
N CYS A 78 0.05 -0.42 7.80
CA CYS A 78 -0.49 0.03 6.51
C CYS A 78 -0.66 -1.14 5.54
N SER A 79 0.30 -2.07 5.51
CA SER A 79 0.23 -3.28 4.69
C SER A 79 -0.94 -4.17 5.11
N LEU A 80 -1.14 -4.35 6.43
CA LEU A 80 -2.24 -5.11 6.99
C LEU A 80 -3.61 -4.51 6.61
N VAL A 81 -3.75 -3.18 6.64
CA VAL A 81 -4.98 -2.50 6.21
C VAL A 81 -5.30 -2.84 4.75
N ILE A 82 -4.30 -2.81 3.85
CA ILE A 82 -4.51 -3.19 2.44
C ILE A 82 -4.99 -4.64 2.33
N VAL A 83 -4.40 -5.57 3.09
CA VAL A 83 -4.84 -6.98 3.12
C VAL A 83 -6.30 -7.10 3.58
N ILE A 84 -6.69 -6.38 4.64
CA ILE A 84 -8.07 -6.40 5.15
C ILE A 84 -9.05 -5.87 4.10
N VAL A 85 -8.67 -4.82 3.36
CA VAL A 85 -9.50 -4.31 2.26
C VAL A 85 -9.73 -5.39 1.21
N GLY A 86 -8.68 -6.09 0.79
CA GLY A 86 -8.78 -7.18 -0.19
C GLY A 86 -9.56 -8.40 0.33
N LEU A 87 -9.52 -8.70 1.64
CA LEU A 87 -10.35 -9.74 2.24
C LEU A 87 -11.85 -9.43 2.09
N GLY A 88 -12.23 -8.15 2.19
CA GLY A 88 -13.62 -7.72 1.98
C GLY A 88 -14.13 -7.98 0.56
N ASP A 89 -13.24 -8.10 -0.43
CA ASP A 89 -13.58 -8.34 -1.83
C ASP A 89 -13.77 -9.84 -2.16
N LEU A 90 -13.30 -10.76 -1.30
CA LEU A 90 -13.38 -12.21 -1.54
C LEU A 90 -14.80 -12.78 -1.70
N PRO A 91 -15.85 -12.30 -1.00
CA PRO A 91 -17.20 -12.82 -1.17
C PRO A 91 -17.84 -12.45 -2.52
N GLY A 92 -17.46 -11.32 -3.12
CA GLY A 92 -18.08 -10.80 -4.35
C GLY A 92 -17.20 -10.91 -5.59
N VAL A 93 -15.97 -10.43 -5.52
CA VAL A 93 -15.05 -10.28 -6.65
C VAL A 93 -13.68 -10.87 -6.31
N ARG A 94 -13.64 -12.21 -6.16
CA ARG A 94 -12.45 -12.97 -5.70
C ARG A 94 -11.14 -12.60 -6.39
N GLY A 95 -11.16 -12.41 -7.71
CA GLY A 95 -9.95 -12.07 -8.47
C GLY A 95 -9.33 -10.74 -7.99
N ILE A 96 -10.16 -9.72 -7.81
CA ILE A 96 -9.73 -8.41 -7.31
C ILE A 96 -9.22 -8.52 -5.87
N GLY A 97 -9.97 -9.23 -5.01
CA GLY A 97 -9.57 -9.42 -3.61
C GLY A 97 -8.20 -10.10 -3.46
N ILE A 98 -7.92 -11.14 -4.27
CA ILE A 98 -6.62 -11.82 -4.29
C ILE A 98 -5.50 -10.85 -4.68
N VAL A 99 -5.70 -10.01 -5.70
CA VAL A 99 -4.70 -9.04 -6.14
C VAL A 99 -4.43 -8.00 -5.06
N VAL A 100 -5.46 -7.46 -4.41
CA VAL A 100 -5.30 -6.49 -3.32
C VAL A 100 -4.55 -7.10 -2.13
N ILE A 101 -4.86 -8.35 -1.76
CA ILE A 101 -4.13 -9.08 -0.71
C ILE A 101 -2.65 -9.25 -1.10
N ALA A 102 -2.37 -9.66 -2.33
CA ALA A 102 -1.00 -9.83 -2.82
C ALA A 102 -0.20 -8.51 -2.80
N LEU A 103 -0.84 -7.39 -3.12
CA LEU A 103 -0.24 -6.06 -2.99
C LEU A 103 0.08 -5.72 -1.53
N GLY A 104 -0.84 -5.99 -0.60
CA GLY A 104 -0.60 -5.81 0.84
C GLY A 104 0.56 -6.66 1.37
N CYS A 105 0.64 -7.94 0.98
CA CYS A 105 1.78 -8.80 1.33
C CYS A 105 3.10 -8.30 0.74
N SER A 106 3.07 -7.81 -0.51
CA SER A 106 4.25 -7.23 -1.17
C SER A 106 4.71 -5.94 -0.46
N ALA A 107 3.78 -5.12 0.00
CA ALA A 107 4.04 -3.92 0.81
C ALA A 107 4.75 -4.27 2.13
N ALA A 108 4.29 -5.33 2.80
CA ALA A 108 4.90 -5.82 4.03
C ALA A 108 6.33 -6.32 3.77
N ALA A 109 6.52 -7.16 2.74
CA ALA A 109 7.82 -7.70 2.36
C ALA A 109 8.81 -6.58 2.00
N LEU A 110 8.38 -5.59 1.21
CA LEU A 110 9.16 -4.41 0.87
C LEU A 110 9.59 -3.66 2.14
N THR A 111 8.64 -3.36 3.03
CA THR A 111 8.90 -2.62 4.27
C THR A 111 9.93 -3.32 5.13
N VAL A 112 9.78 -4.64 5.32
CA VAL A 112 10.73 -5.46 6.10
C VAL A 112 12.10 -5.50 5.43
N ALA A 113 12.17 -5.78 4.13
CA ALA A 113 13.43 -5.92 3.40
C ALA A 113 14.25 -4.62 3.42
N VAL A 114 13.61 -3.48 3.16
CA VAL A 114 14.28 -2.18 3.12
C VAL A 114 14.79 -1.76 4.49
N LEU A 115 14.01 -1.98 5.54
CA LEU A 115 14.37 -1.54 6.90
C LEU A 115 15.32 -2.52 7.60
N ALA A 116 15.27 -3.82 7.27
CA ALA A 116 16.31 -4.77 7.64
C ALA A 116 17.66 -4.41 6.99
N GLY A 117 17.64 -3.94 5.73
CA GLY A 117 18.82 -3.42 5.04
C GLY A 117 19.38 -2.14 5.67
N ARG A 118 18.52 -1.27 6.22
CA ARG A 118 18.93 -0.08 6.98
C ARG A 118 19.75 -0.46 8.22
N GLY A 119 19.23 -1.35 9.06
CA GLY A 119 19.90 -1.74 10.31
C GLY A 119 21.27 -2.41 10.11
N ARG A 120 21.45 -3.20 9.03
CA ARG A 120 22.73 -3.85 8.72
C ARG A 120 23.85 -2.86 8.35
N ASN A 121 23.50 -1.75 7.71
CA ASN A 121 24.47 -0.74 7.31
C ASN A 121 24.91 0.15 8.48
N GLU A 122 24.06 0.28 9.52
CA GLU A 122 24.35 1.04 10.74
C GLU A 122 25.28 0.29 11.70
N THR A 123 25.31 -1.05 11.70
CA THR A 123 26.19 -1.86 12.57
C THR A 123 27.57 -2.17 11.97
N SER A 124 27.80 -1.82 10.70
CA SER A 124 29.02 -2.17 9.96
C SER A 124 29.99 -0.99 9.78
N GLY A 125 29.67 0.18 10.33
CA GLY A 125 30.48 1.40 10.31
C GLY A 125 30.75 1.89 11.72
#